data_AF-A0A847VMR8-F1
#
_entry.id   AF-A0A847VMR8-F1
#
_cell.length_a   1.000
_cell.length_b   1.000
_cell.length_c   1.000
_cell.angle_alpha   90.00
_cell.angle_beta   90.00
_cell.angle_gamma   90.00
#
_symmetry.space_group_name_H-M   'P 1'
#
loop_
_entity.id
_entity.type
_entity.pdbx_description
1 polymer ?
#
loop_
_entity_poly.entity_id
_entity_poly.type
_entity_poly.pdbx_seq_one_letter_code
_entity_poly.pdbx_strand_id
1 'polypeptide(L)'
;LIQRLPVQGQDNLSQSSVAREDAGSAADDDYQRIRLLAHSLQRAELLSLDADTLLHRLFWQEPLLRFAPLAGHQGPRFACSCSRERVAAMLQGLGQPEAESILAERGEIEVGCDFCGQQQRFDAVDVARLFTPAAQQSPQPGSVQ
;
A
#
# COMPACT_ATOMS: atom_id res chain seq x y z
N LEU A 1 -3.39 9.22 12.48
CA LEU A 1 -2.23 10.14 12.35
C LEU A 1 -2.78 11.56 12.32
N ILE A 2 -2.25 12.47 13.13
CA ILE A 2 -2.58 13.89 13.07
C ILE A 2 -1.30 14.61 12.67
N GLN A 3 -1.39 15.49 11.69
CA GLN A 3 -0.25 16.24 11.17
C GLN A 3 -0.56 17.72 11.21
N ARG A 4 0.40 18.52 11.69
CA ARG A 4 0.41 19.96 11.49
C ARG A 4 1.08 20.26 10.16
N LEU A 5 0.36 20.93 9.26
CA LEU A 5 0.93 21.37 7.99
C LEU A 5 1.90 22.55 8.23
N PRO A 6 2.98 22.66 7.45
CA PRO A 6 3.92 23.75 7.58
C PRO A 6 3.25 25.09 7.25
N VAL A 7 3.55 26.13 8.05
CA VAL A 7 3.06 27.50 7.85
C VAL A 7 3.81 28.20 6.70
N GLN A 8 4.85 27.59 6.13
CA GLN A 8 5.61 28.14 5.00
C GLN A 8 5.53 27.16 3.83
N GLY A 9 5.07 27.64 2.67
CA GLY A 9 4.94 26.88 1.43
C GLY A 9 4.70 27.82 0.25
N GLN A 10 5.11 27.40 -0.96
CA GLN A 10 5.02 28.24 -2.17
C GLN A 10 3.58 28.71 -2.46
N ASP A 11 2.57 27.90 -2.09
CA ASP A 11 1.15 28.21 -2.26
C ASP A 11 0.45 28.65 -0.95
N ASN A 12 1.19 28.94 0.12
CA ASN A 12 0.54 29.41 1.35
C ASN A 12 0.14 30.89 1.23
N LEU A 13 -1.15 31.13 1.07
CA LEU A 13 -1.78 32.44 0.92
C LEU A 13 -1.78 33.29 2.22
N SER A 14 -1.37 32.74 3.37
CA SER A 14 -1.41 33.45 4.66
C SER A 14 -0.22 34.40 4.92
N GLN A 15 0.54 34.80 3.90
CA GLN A 15 1.74 35.65 4.03
C GLN A 15 1.45 37.14 4.32
N SER A 16 0.39 37.49 5.06
CA SER A 16 0.29 38.83 5.63
C SER A 16 1.22 38.93 6.84
N SER A 17 2.22 39.80 6.72
CA SER A 17 3.41 40.00 7.56
C SER A 17 3.20 40.37 9.04
N VAL A 18 2.03 40.12 9.62
CA VAL A 18 1.66 40.54 10.99
C VAL A 18 1.60 39.41 12.03
N ALA A 19 1.81 38.15 11.65
CA ALA A 19 1.65 36.99 12.54
C ALA A 19 2.97 36.34 12.98
N ARG A 20 4.08 37.07 13.06
CA ARG A 20 5.41 36.45 13.23
C ARG A 20 5.90 36.25 14.66
N GLU A 21 5.34 36.93 15.66
CA GLU A 21 5.90 36.90 17.02
C GLU A 21 4.98 36.21 18.06
N ASP A 22 3.64 36.28 17.93
CA ASP A 22 2.69 35.62 18.85
C ASP A 22 2.06 34.31 18.30
N ALA A 23 2.22 34.01 17.01
CA ALA A 23 1.60 32.83 16.40
C ALA A 23 2.24 31.49 16.83
N GLY A 24 3.46 31.53 17.38
CA GLY A 24 4.16 30.33 17.84
C GLY A 24 3.47 29.64 19.03
N SER A 25 3.01 30.41 20.01
CA SER A 25 2.31 29.87 21.20
C SER A 25 0.89 29.45 20.86
N ALA A 26 0.12 30.30 20.17
CA ALA A 26 -1.28 30.01 19.84
C ALA A 26 -1.42 28.81 18.89
N ALA A 27 -0.55 28.67 17.88
CA ALA A 27 -0.59 27.53 16.97
C ALA A 27 -0.10 26.22 17.60
N ASP A 28 0.77 26.30 18.62
CA ASP A 28 1.12 25.15 19.44
C ASP A 28 -0.06 24.73 20.33
N ASP A 29 -0.79 25.69 20.90
CA ASP A 29 -1.99 25.45 21.72
C ASP A 29 -3.13 24.81 20.90
N ASP A 30 -3.39 25.27 19.67
CA ASP A 30 -4.39 24.69 18.78
C ASP A 30 -4.07 23.24 18.42
N TYR A 31 -2.79 22.95 18.09
CA TYR A 31 -2.36 21.60 17.79
C TYR A 31 -2.48 20.68 19.02
N GLN A 32 -2.13 21.18 20.21
CA GLN A 32 -2.32 20.44 21.46
C GLN A 32 -3.80 20.13 21.71
N ARG A 33 -4.70 21.09 21.50
CA ARG A 33 -6.14 20.90 21.62
C ARG A 33 -6.67 19.81 20.68
N ILE A 34 -6.36 19.88 19.39
CA ILE A 34 -6.77 18.87 18.40
C ILE A 34 -6.22 17.48 18.76
N ARG A 35 -4.98 17.41 19.25
CA ARG A 35 -4.39 16.16 19.74
C ARG A 35 -5.14 15.59 20.94
N LEU A 36 -5.49 16.41 21.93
CA LEU A 36 -6.23 15.96 23.11
C LEU A 36 -7.62 15.42 22.73
N LEU A 37 -8.34 16.12 21.84
CA LEU A 37 -9.62 15.65 21.32
C LEU A 37 -9.48 14.29 20.63
N ALA A 38 -8.53 14.17 19.70
CA ALA A 38 -8.30 12.91 18.99
C ALA A 38 -7.80 11.77 19.90
N HIS A 39 -7.06 12.07 20.97
CA HIS A 39 -6.62 11.08 21.95
C HIS A 39 -7.79 10.49 22.76
N SER A 40 -8.91 11.21 22.86
CA SER A 40 -10.13 10.69 23.51
C SER A 40 -10.87 9.62 22.69
N LEU A 41 -10.48 9.41 21.43
CA LEU A 41 -11.06 8.39 20.56
C LEU A 41 -10.82 6.98 21.09
N GLN A 42 -11.89 6.23 21.29
CA GLN A 42 -11.83 4.83 21.70
C GLN A 42 -11.82 3.90 20.49
N ARG A 43 -11.19 2.72 20.66
CA ARG A 43 -11.12 1.69 19.61
C ARG A 43 -12.50 1.23 19.15
N ALA A 44 -13.43 1.05 20.08
CA ALA A 44 -14.78 0.58 19.76
C ALA A 44 -15.50 1.59 18.85
N GLU A 45 -15.32 2.87 19.08
CA GLU A 45 -15.94 3.95 18.31
C GLU A 45 -15.34 4.01 16.90
N LEU A 46 -14.02 3.89 16.78
CA LEU A 46 -13.34 3.87 15.49
C LEU A 46 -13.79 2.72 14.58
N LEU A 47 -14.15 1.58 15.17
CA LEU A 47 -14.55 0.38 14.42
C LEU A 47 -16.06 0.29 14.15
N SER A 48 -16.88 1.07 14.86
CA SER A 48 -18.35 0.95 14.80
C SER A 48 -19.06 2.16 14.24
N LEU A 49 -18.50 3.36 14.40
CA LEU A 49 -19.09 4.60 13.93
C LEU A 49 -18.58 4.95 12.52
N ASP A 50 -19.42 5.59 11.73
CA ASP A 50 -19.00 6.17 10.46
C ASP A 50 -18.13 7.43 10.67
N ALA A 51 -17.41 7.81 9.61
CA ALA A 51 -16.46 8.91 9.68
C ALA A 51 -17.11 10.27 9.98
N ASP A 52 -18.33 10.54 9.51
CA ASP A 52 -19.00 11.82 9.76
C ASP A 52 -19.42 11.94 11.22
N THR A 53 -19.99 10.87 11.78
CA THR A 53 -20.35 10.79 13.21
C THR A 53 -19.11 10.93 14.09
N LEU A 54 -17.99 10.27 13.76
CA LEU A 54 -16.74 10.38 14.51
C LEU A 54 -16.16 11.80 14.48
N LEU A 55 -16.10 12.41 13.30
CA LEU A 55 -15.55 13.75 13.13
C LEU A 55 -16.39 14.79 13.87
N HIS A 56 -17.72 14.72 13.74
CA HIS A 56 -18.61 15.61 14.48
C HIS A 56 -18.40 15.43 15.99
N ARG A 57 -18.42 14.21 16.50
CA ARG A 57 -18.24 13.97 17.94
C ARG A 57 -16.90 14.51 18.47
N LEU A 58 -15.80 14.31 17.76
CA LEU A 58 -14.46 14.72 18.20
C LEU A 58 -14.23 16.22 18.02
N PHE A 59 -14.78 16.84 16.98
CA PHE A 59 -14.37 18.17 16.52
C PHE A 59 -15.55 19.12 16.22
N TRP A 60 -16.72 18.93 16.83
CA TRP A 60 -17.92 19.75 16.56
C TRP A 60 -17.73 21.26 16.77
N GLN A 61 -16.79 21.69 17.61
CA GLN A 61 -16.48 23.11 17.85
C GLN A 61 -15.44 23.67 16.86
N GLU A 62 -14.84 22.82 16.02
CA GLU A 62 -13.72 23.19 15.16
C GLU A 62 -14.21 23.41 13.72
N PRO A 63 -13.60 24.35 12.97
CA PRO A 63 -13.90 24.50 11.55
C PRO A 63 -13.34 23.31 10.77
N LEU A 64 -14.22 22.46 10.23
CA LEU A 64 -13.85 21.24 9.51
C LEU A 64 -14.07 21.38 8.00
N LEU A 65 -13.01 21.11 7.24
CA LEU A 65 -13.10 20.85 5.81
C LEU A 65 -12.82 19.37 5.56
N ARG A 66 -13.81 18.66 5.00
CA ARG A 66 -13.69 17.24 4.68
C ARG A 66 -13.51 17.02 3.18
N PHE A 67 -12.51 16.23 2.83
CA PHE A 67 -12.31 15.74 1.47
C PHE A 67 -13.09 14.44 1.24
N ALA A 68 -13.54 14.23 0.01
CA ALA A 68 -14.23 13.00 -0.37
C ALA A 68 -13.27 11.80 -0.21
N PRO A 69 -13.71 10.71 0.45
CA PRO A 69 -12.87 9.53 0.58
C PRO A 69 -12.69 8.86 -0.78
N LEU A 70 -11.50 8.29 -1.01
CA LEU A 70 -11.28 7.41 -2.15
C LEU A 70 -12.05 6.11 -1.94
N ALA A 71 -12.86 5.71 -2.93
CA ALA A 71 -13.73 4.55 -2.87
C ALA A 71 -13.39 3.51 -3.96
N GLY A 72 -13.81 2.27 -3.73
CA GLY A 72 -13.64 1.17 -4.69
C GLY A 72 -12.18 0.90 -5.04
N HIS A 73 -11.87 0.81 -6.33
CA HIS A 73 -10.52 0.49 -6.83
C HIS A 73 -9.46 1.56 -6.51
N GLN A 74 -9.91 2.80 -6.27
CA GLN A 74 -9.05 3.94 -5.92
C GLN A 74 -8.83 4.06 -4.41
N GLY A 75 -9.64 3.38 -3.59
CA GLY A 75 -9.52 3.38 -2.13
C GLY A 75 -8.47 2.38 -1.60
N PRO A 76 -8.21 2.40 -0.28
CA PRO A 76 -7.37 1.41 0.36
C PRO A 76 -7.91 0.00 0.13
N ARG A 77 -7.06 -0.87 -0.41
CA ARG A 77 -7.39 -2.26 -0.68
C ARG A 77 -6.16 -3.12 -0.56
N PHE A 78 -6.37 -4.41 -0.31
CA PHE A 78 -5.31 -5.38 -0.46
C PHE A 78 -4.84 -5.40 -1.92
N ALA A 79 -3.54 -5.28 -2.12
CA ALA A 79 -2.91 -5.35 -3.43
C ALA A 79 -1.51 -5.96 -3.28
N CYS A 80 -1.24 -7.02 -4.06
CA CYS A 80 0.09 -7.58 -4.20
C CYS A 80 0.55 -7.43 -5.65
N SER A 81 1.85 -7.23 -5.84
CA SER A 81 2.45 -7.11 -7.17
C SER A 81 3.18 -8.37 -7.61
N CYS A 82 3.06 -9.48 -6.87
CA CYS A 82 3.57 -10.77 -7.32
C CYS A 82 2.85 -11.19 -8.61
N SER A 83 3.58 -11.81 -9.53
CA SER A 83 3.03 -12.39 -10.74
C SER A 83 3.87 -13.57 -11.17
N ARG A 84 3.31 -14.44 -12.02
CA ARG A 84 4.03 -15.60 -12.56
C ARG A 84 5.27 -15.16 -13.33
N GLU A 85 5.20 -14.03 -14.04
CA GLU A 85 6.32 -13.45 -14.80
C GLU A 85 7.46 -13.00 -13.87
N ARG A 86 7.14 -12.41 -12.71
CA ARG A 86 8.17 -12.01 -11.74
C ARG A 86 8.85 -13.23 -11.12
N VAL A 87 8.08 -14.28 -10.81
CA VAL A 87 8.63 -15.53 -10.28
C VAL A 87 9.47 -16.24 -11.35
N ALA A 88 9.01 -16.25 -12.60
CA ALA A 88 9.77 -16.77 -13.74
C ALA A 88 11.12 -16.06 -13.90
N ALA A 89 11.14 -14.71 -13.85
CA ALA A 89 12.37 -13.93 -13.92
C ALA A 89 13.32 -14.21 -12.74
N MET A 90 12.77 -14.44 -11.54
CA MET A 90 13.54 -14.88 -10.38
C MET A 90 14.18 -16.25 -10.61
N LEU A 91 13.42 -17.24 -11.10
CA LEU A 91 13.94 -18.58 -11.42
C LEU A 91 15.02 -18.53 -12.52
N GLN A 92 14.86 -17.68 -13.53
CA GLN A 92 15.89 -17.44 -14.54
C GLN A 92 17.18 -16.89 -13.92
N GLY A 93 17.06 -16.01 -12.92
CA GLY A 93 18.19 -15.44 -12.20
C GLY A 93 18.98 -16.44 -11.34
N LEU A 94 18.33 -17.52 -10.85
CA LEU A 94 19.01 -18.63 -10.16
C LEU A 94 19.85 -19.47 -11.13
N GLY A 95 19.41 -19.56 -12.39
CA GLY A 95 20.07 -20.29 -13.45
C GLY A 95 19.47 -21.68 -13.69
N GLN A 96 19.66 -22.17 -14.91
CA GLN A 96 19.16 -23.48 -15.36
C GLN A 96 19.60 -24.66 -14.48
N PRO A 97 20.89 -24.81 -14.09
CA PRO A 97 21.31 -26.00 -13.34
C PRO A 97 20.64 -26.09 -11.96
N GLU A 98 20.38 -24.94 -11.31
CA GLU A 98 19.71 -24.89 -10.02
C GLU A 98 18.21 -25.19 -10.15
N ALA A 99 17.55 -24.67 -11.18
CA ALA A 99 16.14 -24.99 -11.42
C ALA A 99 15.94 -26.48 -11.75
N GLU A 100 16.85 -27.06 -12.55
CA GLU A 100 16.82 -28.48 -12.90
C GLU A 100 17.14 -29.40 -11.70
N SER A 101 18.05 -29.00 -10.81
CA SER A 101 18.35 -29.78 -9.60
C SER A 101 17.12 -29.87 -8.69
N ILE A 102 16.42 -28.75 -8.46
CA ILE A 102 15.19 -28.73 -7.66
C ILE A 102 14.11 -29.60 -8.30
N LEU A 103 13.95 -29.54 -9.63
CA LEU A 103 13.00 -30.40 -10.35
C LEU A 103 13.35 -31.89 -10.22
N ALA A 104 14.63 -32.24 -10.32
CA ALA A 104 15.06 -33.64 -10.18
C ALA A 104 14.77 -34.19 -8.77
N GLU A 105 14.88 -33.35 -7.74
CA GLU A 105 14.61 -33.74 -6.35
C GLU A 105 13.11 -33.80 -6.01
N ARG A 106 12.32 -32.84 -6.51
CA ARG A 106 10.94 -32.60 -6.02
C ARG A 106 9.85 -32.78 -7.08
N GLY A 107 10.21 -32.90 -8.36
CA GLY A 107 9.28 -33.00 -9.49
C GLY A 107 8.65 -31.66 -9.92
N GLU A 108 8.56 -30.68 -9.02
CA GLU A 108 8.07 -29.32 -9.29
C GLU A 108 8.81 -28.29 -8.44
N ILE A 109 8.82 -27.03 -8.90
CA ILE A 109 9.29 -25.88 -8.11
C ILE A 109 8.06 -25.11 -7.61
N GLU A 110 7.92 -24.99 -6.29
CA GLU A 110 6.89 -24.16 -5.65
C GLU A 110 7.54 -22.91 -5.04
N VAL A 111 7.00 -21.74 -5.37
CA VAL A 111 7.43 -20.45 -4.84
C VAL A 111 6.23 -19.76 -4.18
N GLY A 112 6.31 -19.60 -2.86
CA GLY A 112 5.35 -18.84 -2.08
C GLY A 112 5.72 -17.37 -2.02
N CYS A 113 4.76 -16.48 -2.23
CA CYS A 113 4.96 -15.05 -1.98
C CYS A 113 4.75 -14.72 -0.50
N ASP A 114 5.79 -14.24 0.19
CA ASP A 114 5.71 -13.89 1.62
C ASP A 114 4.74 -12.74 1.95
N PHE A 115 4.30 -11.97 0.94
CA PHE A 115 3.38 -10.85 1.14
C PHE A 115 1.90 -11.27 1.02
N CYS A 116 1.56 -12.08 0.01
CA CYS A 116 0.17 -12.45 -0.26
C CYS A 116 -0.14 -13.94 -0.05
N GLY A 117 0.87 -14.76 0.22
CA GLY A 117 0.74 -16.20 0.41
C GLY A 117 0.44 -16.99 -0.87
N GLN A 118 0.36 -16.35 -2.04
CA GLN A 118 0.12 -17.03 -3.31
C GLN A 118 1.26 -18.01 -3.61
N GLN A 119 0.91 -19.24 -3.98
CA GLN A 119 1.83 -20.29 -4.36
C GLN A 119 1.89 -20.37 -5.89
N GLN A 120 3.07 -20.16 -6.45
CA GLN A 120 3.32 -20.31 -7.89
C GLN A 120 4.09 -21.61 -8.12
N ARG A 121 3.55 -22.48 -8.97
CA ARG A 121 4.15 -23.77 -9.31
C ARG A 121 4.67 -23.78 -10.74
N PHE A 122 5.85 -24.35 -10.92
CA PHE A 122 6.53 -24.51 -12.19
C PHE A 122 6.89 -25.98 -12.35
N ASP A 123 6.35 -26.60 -13.40
CA ASP A 123 6.68 -27.97 -13.77
C ASP A 123 7.91 -28.03 -14.71
N ALA A 124 8.29 -29.24 -15.13
CA ALA A 124 9.42 -29.43 -16.05
C ALA A 124 9.25 -28.70 -17.40
N VAL A 125 8.01 -28.58 -17.90
CA VAL A 125 7.72 -27.89 -19.17
C VAL A 125 7.86 -26.38 -19.00
N ASP A 126 7.35 -25.85 -17.90
CA ASP A 126 7.48 -24.44 -17.54
C ASP A 126 8.95 -24.04 -17.42
N VAL A 127 9.74 -24.80 -16.64
CA VAL A 127 11.16 -24.50 -16.43
C VAL A 127 11.96 -24.63 -17.73
N ALA A 128 11.72 -25.67 -18.54
CA ALA A 128 12.37 -25.79 -19.86
C ALA A 128 12.07 -24.58 -20.75
N ARG A 129 10.84 -24.04 -20.71
CA ARG A 129 10.47 -22.82 -21.44
C ARG A 129 11.20 -21.58 -20.95
N LEU A 130 11.46 -21.44 -19.64
CA LEU A 130 12.19 -20.30 -19.08
C LEU A 130 13.59 -20.14 -19.67
N PHE A 131 14.24 -21.24 -20.04
CA PHE A 131 15.59 -21.24 -20.60
C PHE A 131 15.64 -21.43 -22.12
N THR A 132 14.48 -21.60 -22.77
CA THR A 132 14.37 -21.67 -24.23
C THR A 132 14.25 -20.26 -24.82
N PRO A 133 15.02 -19.89 -25.86
CA PRO A 133 14.90 -18.58 -26.52
C PRO A 133 13.48 -18.31 -27.04
N ALA A 134 12.99 -17.07 -26.90
CA ALA A 134 11.62 -16.69 -27.27
C ALA A 134 11.22 -17.05 -28.73
N ALA A 135 12.20 -17.07 -29.66
CA ALA A 135 11.97 -17.45 -31.05
C ALA A 135 11.59 -18.93 -31.25
N GLN A 136 11.76 -19.78 -30.24
CA GLN A 136 11.53 -21.22 -30.28
C GLN A 136 10.41 -21.67 -29.32
N GLN A 137 9.75 -20.73 -28.63
CA GLN A 137 8.67 -21.02 -27.70
C GLN A 137 7.32 -21.19 -28.42
N SER A 138 6.60 -22.28 -28.15
CA SER A 138 5.22 -22.44 -28.64
C SER A 138 4.24 -21.59 -27.80
N PRO A 139 3.22 -20.96 -28.41
CA PRO A 139 2.26 -20.13 -27.68
C PRO A 139 1.57 -20.92 -26.57
N GLN A 140 1.34 -20.25 -25.44
CA GLN A 140 0.61 -20.80 -24.30
C GLN A 140 -0.86 -21.01 -24.71
N PRO A 141 -1.48 -22.18 -24.48
CA PRO A 141 -2.94 -22.23 -24.43
C PRO A 141 -3.37 -21.30 -23.29
N GLY A 142 -4.12 -20.24 -23.62
CA GLY A 142 -4.67 -19.33 -22.63
C GLY A 142 -5.39 -20.15 -21.57
N SER A 143 -5.08 -19.89 -20.30
CA SER A 143 -5.71 -20.55 -19.16
C SER A 143 -7.23 -20.45 -19.32
N VAL A 144 -7.87 -21.59 -19.56
CA VAL A 144 -9.31 -21.75 -19.44
C VAL A 144 -9.59 -21.71 -17.94
N GLN A 145 -9.98 -20.53 -17.45
CA GLN A 145 -10.64 -20.36 -16.16
C GLN A 145 -12.02 -19.76 -16.40
#